data_AF-A0A7S2YQR4-F1
#
_entry.id   AF-A0A7S2YQR4-F1
#
_cell.length_a   1.000
_cell.length_b   1.000
_cell.length_c   1.000
_cell.angle_alpha   90.00
_cell.angle_beta   90.00
_cell.angle_gamma   90.00
#
_symmetry.space_group_name_H-M   'P 1'
#
loop_
_entity.id
_entity.type
_entity.pdbx_description
1 polymer ?
#
loop_
_entity_poly.entity_id
_entity_poly.type
_entity_poly.pdbx_seq_one_letter_code
_entity_poly.pdbx_strand_id
1 'polypeptide(L)'
;SSPLYLVGETAHPLQSVDESSPTEASSSSWTTCLILPKIVVPLEQRVDLAILAGDVPSSSVANEAAAAVANYQVPVDLDFFHNQIGSELVVPNHRGTVSTATVLENVRLVGLYFSAHWCGPCRQFTPMLSEAYEVWKDSHPKYGLEMVFVSSDRDPNSFAGYRQSMPWPAIGFSALPQYKQQLSMIYGVRGIPS
;
A
#
# COMPACT_ATOMS: atom_id res chain seq x y z
N SER A 1 -17.92 8.29 -2.98
CA SER A 1 -17.74 7.04 -2.22
C SER A 1 -16.40 6.47 -2.60
N SER A 2 -15.42 6.51 -1.70
CA SER A 2 -14.14 5.86 -1.95
C SER A 2 -14.32 4.34 -1.83
N PRO A 3 -13.80 3.53 -2.76
CA PRO A 3 -13.86 2.08 -2.62
C PRO A 3 -12.99 1.63 -1.45
N LEU A 4 -13.62 1.00 -0.44
CA LEU A 4 -12.92 0.28 0.61
C LEU A 4 -12.48 -1.08 0.05
N TYR A 5 -11.18 -1.29 -0.13
CA TYR A 5 -10.63 -2.57 -0.58
C TYR A 5 -10.33 -3.45 0.62
N LEU A 6 -11.20 -4.42 0.89
CA LEU A 6 -10.94 -5.48 1.87
C LEU A 6 -10.07 -6.56 1.19
N VAL A 7 -8.81 -6.64 1.60
CA VAL A 7 -7.87 -7.68 1.17
C VAL A 7 -7.95 -8.83 2.18
N GLY A 8 -8.54 -9.96 1.79
CA GLY A 8 -8.61 -11.16 2.64
C GLY A 8 -7.24 -11.85 2.80
N GLU A 9 -7.09 -12.67 3.84
CA GLU A 9 -5.82 -13.36 4.20
C GLU A 9 -5.24 -14.24 3.08
N THR A 10 -6.08 -14.68 2.14
CA THR A 10 -5.75 -15.50 0.97
C THR A 10 -5.66 -14.71 -0.34
N ALA A 11 -5.88 -13.39 -0.32
CA ALA A 11 -5.80 -12.58 -1.53
C ALA A 11 -4.33 -12.38 -1.95
N HIS A 12 -3.99 -12.83 -3.16
CA HIS A 12 -2.66 -12.66 -3.76
C HIS A 12 -2.83 -11.89 -5.09
N PRO A 13 -2.59 -10.55 -5.13
CA PRO A 13 -2.99 -9.74 -6.29
C PRO A 13 -2.26 -10.06 -7.59
N LEU A 14 -1.01 -10.51 -7.49
CA LEU A 14 -0.14 -10.94 -8.60
C LEU A 14 0.85 -11.98 -8.06
N GLN A 15 0.93 -13.14 -8.71
CA GLN A 15 1.98 -14.16 -8.63
C GLN A 15 2.26 -14.65 -10.05
N SER A 16 3.53 -14.90 -10.39
CA SER A 16 3.86 -15.79 -11.51
C SER A 16 3.71 -17.24 -11.07
N VAL A 17 3.23 -18.09 -11.96
CA VAL A 17 3.30 -19.55 -11.82
C VAL A 17 4.33 -20.05 -12.82
N ASP A 18 5.35 -20.76 -12.37
CA ASP A 18 6.30 -21.43 -13.27
C ASP A 18 5.61 -22.64 -13.94
N GLU A 19 5.71 -22.75 -15.27
CA GLU A 19 5.17 -23.87 -16.03
C GLU A 19 5.96 -25.17 -15.80
N SER A 20 5.75 -25.84 -14.67
CA SER A 20 6.21 -27.23 -14.49
C SER A 20 5.32 -28.08 -13.56
N SER A 21 4.14 -28.43 -14.10
CA SER A 21 3.22 -29.51 -13.68
C SER A 21 2.06 -29.11 -12.74
N PRO A 22 0.86 -29.73 -12.87
CA PRO A 22 -0.40 -29.13 -12.42
C PRO A 22 -1.11 -29.91 -11.30
N THR A 23 -1.59 -29.22 -10.25
CA THR A 23 -2.20 -29.91 -9.11
C THR A 23 -3.32 -29.13 -8.39
N GLU A 24 -4.46 -29.79 -8.13
CA GLU A 24 -5.73 -29.17 -7.63
C GLU A 24 -5.66 -28.54 -6.23
N ALA A 25 -6.54 -27.56 -6.03
CA ALA A 25 -7.23 -27.31 -4.76
C ALA A 25 -8.77 -27.31 -4.98
N SER A 26 -9.51 -27.87 -4.02
CA SER A 26 -10.96 -28.07 -4.09
C SER A 26 -11.77 -26.91 -3.50
N SER A 27 -12.99 -26.73 -4.04
CA SER A 27 -14.18 -26.26 -3.30
C SER A 27 -14.06 -25.03 -2.37
N SER A 28 -13.61 -23.89 -2.90
CA SER A 28 -14.17 -22.53 -2.65
C SER A 28 -13.31 -21.41 -3.24
N SER A 29 -12.63 -21.68 -4.35
CA SER A 29 -11.77 -20.71 -5.02
C SER A 29 -12.59 -19.62 -5.71
N TRP A 30 -12.70 -18.46 -5.07
CA TRP A 30 -13.18 -17.24 -5.70
C TRP A 30 -11.98 -16.49 -6.31
N THR A 31 -11.81 -16.62 -7.62
CA THR A 31 -10.79 -15.86 -8.36
C THR A 31 -11.20 -14.39 -8.43
N THR A 32 -10.50 -13.52 -7.69
CA THR A 32 -10.72 -12.07 -7.75
C THR A 32 -10.04 -11.49 -8.99
N CYS A 33 -10.81 -11.19 -10.04
CA CYS A 33 -10.31 -10.52 -11.23
C CYS A 33 -10.38 -8.99 -11.10
N LEU A 34 -9.25 -8.30 -11.24
CA LEU A 34 -9.22 -6.84 -11.40
C LEU A 34 -9.57 -6.49 -12.85
N ILE A 35 -10.75 -5.90 -13.06
CA ILE A 35 -11.15 -5.37 -14.37
C ILE A 35 -10.42 -4.04 -14.62
N LEU A 36 -9.24 -4.12 -15.20
CA LEU A 36 -8.47 -2.95 -15.60
C LEU A 36 -9.03 -2.33 -16.90
N PRO A 37 -9.02 -0.99 -17.04
CA PRO A 37 -9.40 -0.33 -18.30
C PRO A 37 -8.49 -0.80 -19.45
N LYS A 38 -9.05 -1.02 -20.64
CA LYS A 38 -8.34 -1.54 -21.83
C LYS A 38 -7.05 -0.79 -22.20
N ILE A 39 -6.91 0.48 -21.80
CA ILE A 39 -5.72 1.30 -22.05
C ILE A 39 -4.51 0.92 -21.17
N VAL A 40 -4.74 0.23 -20.04
CA VAL A 40 -3.71 -0.20 -19.08
C VAL A 40 -3.32 -1.68 -19.30
N VAL A 41 -4.03 -2.40 -20.18
CA VAL A 41 -3.78 -3.81 -20.48
C VAL A 41 -3.18 -3.93 -21.90
N PRO A 42 -1.91 -4.36 -22.02
CA PRO A 42 -1.26 -4.63 -23.31
C PRO A 42 -2.10 -5.55 -24.19
N LEU A 43 -2.01 -5.40 -25.52
CA LEU A 43 -2.91 -6.09 -26.46
C LEU A 43 -2.76 -7.61 -26.37
N GLU A 44 -1.52 -8.05 -26.20
CA GLU A 44 -1.04 -9.42 -26.02
C GLU A 44 -1.45 -10.06 -24.68
N GLN A 45 -1.94 -9.28 -23.70
CA GLN A 45 -2.39 -9.76 -22.38
C GLN A 45 -3.92 -9.78 -22.23
N ARG A 46 -4.68 -9.61 -23.31
CA ARG A 46 -6.15 -9.63 -23.28
C ARG A 46 -6.68 -11.05 -23.48
N VAL A 47 -7.30 -11.60 -22.44
CA VAL A 47 -7.97 -12.91 -22.47
C VAL A 47 -9.48 -12.71 -22.69
N ASP A 48 -10.08 -13.50 -23.57
CA ASP A 48 -11.54 -13.49 -23.78
C ASP A 48 -12.28 -14.12 -22.59
N LEU A 49 -13.31 -13.44 -22.09
CA LEU A 49 -14.06 -13.83 -20.89
C LEU A 49 -14.70 -15.23 -20.97
N ALA A 50 -14.92 -15.77 -22.17
CA ALA A 50 -15.52 -17.08 -22.37
C ALA A 50 -14.64 -18.25 -21.88
N ILE A 51 -13.33 -18.05 -21.75
CA ILE A 51 -12.37 -19.10 -21.33
C ILE A 51 -12.39 -19.32 -19.81
N LEU A 52 -12.88 -18.36 -19.02
CA LEU A 52 -12.87 -18.40 -17.55
C LEU A 52 -13.98 -19.26 -16.92
N ALA A 53 -14.77 -20.01 -17.71
CA ALA A 53 -15.96 -20.72 -17.24
C ALA A 53 -15.71 -22.14 -16.66
N GLY A 54 -14.50 -22.70 -16.83
CA GLY A 54 -13.96 -23.81 -16.03
C GLY A 54 -14.23 -25.26 -16.49
N ASP A 55 -13.16 -26.09 -16.49
CA ASP A 55 -13.14 -27.56 -16.49
C ASP A 55 -11.81 -28.05 -15.82
N VAL A 56 -11.74 -29.29 -15.27
CA VAL A 56 -10.79 -29.78 -14.21
C VAL A 56 -9.92 -31.01 -14.64
N PRO A 57 -8.81 -31.48 -13.97
CA PRO A 57 -8.74 -31.91 -12.53
C PRO A 57 -7.36 -31.76 -11.78
N SER A 58 -6.90 -32.80 -11.04
CA SER A 58 -6.11 -32.79 -9.76
C SER A 58 -4.60 -33.14 -9.80
N SER A 59 -3.71 -33.04 -8.76
CA SER A 59 -3.82 -33.13 -7.26
C SER A 59 -2.52 -32.83 -6.43
N SER A 60 -2.57 -32.03 -5.33
CA SER A 60 -1.53 -31.90 -4.23
C SER A 60 -0.12 -31.28 -4.55
N VAL A 61 0.84 -30.92 -3.67
CA VAL A 61 1.17 -31.20 -2.26
C VAL A 61 1.99 -30.03 -1.63
N ALA A 62 1.95 -29.94 -0.30
CA ALA A 62 3.01 -29.55 0.67
C ALA A 62 3.85 -28.24 0.60
N ASN A 63 3.64 -27.42 1.65
CA ASN A 63 4.63 -26.77 2.54
C ASN A 63 5.96 -26.19 2.00
N GLU A 64 6.21 -24.92 2.30
CA GLU A 64 7.40 -24.55 3.10
C GLU A 64 7.22 -23.22 3.86
N ALA A 65 7.57 -23.24 5.15
CA ALA A 65 7.49 -22.07 6.04
C ALA A 65 8.88 -21.47 6.23
N ALA A 66 9.19 -20.46 5.45
CA ALA A 66 10.29 -19.52 5.70
C ALA A 66 9.78 -18.11 5.39
N ALA A 67 10.33 -17.10 6.07
CA ALA A 67 10.05 -15.70 5.79
C ALA A 67 10.71 -15.30 4.46
N ALA A 68 10.09 -15.71 3.35
CA ALA A 68 10.48 -15.31 2.02
C ALA A 68 10.39 -13.78 1.94
N VAL A 69 11.55 -13.12 1.75
CA VAL A 69 11.62 -11.71 1.38
C VAL A 69 10.72 -11.53 0.17
N ALA A 70 9.66 -10.74 0.32
CA ALA A 70 8.56 -10.73 -0.61
C ALA A 70 8.96 -10.00 -1.90
N ASN A 71 9.52 -10.75 -2.84
CA ASN A 71 10.05 -10.24 -4.10
C ASN A 71 8.89 -9.88 -5.04
N TYR A 72 8.57 -8.59 -5.15
CA TYR A 72 7.47 -8.10 -5.97
C TYR A 72 7.95 -7.86 -7.41
N GLN A 73 7.41 -8.63 -8.34
CA GLN A 73 7.78 -8.59 -9.76
C GLN A 73 7.42 -7.27 -10.48
N VAL A 74 6.50 -6.49 -9.91
CA VAL A 74 6.22 -5.12 -10.35
C VAL A 74 6.91 -4.18 -9.37
N PRO A 75 8.01 -3.51 -9.76
CA PRO A 75 8.66 -2.53 -8.91
C PRO A 75 7.76 -1.31 -8.70
N VAL A 76 7.96 -0.62 -7.59
CA VAL A 76 7.35 0.68 -7.33
C VAL A 76 7.83 1.68 -8.39
N ASP A 77 6.91 2.43 -9.00
CA ASP A 77 7.24 3.56 -9.87
C ASP A 77 7.81 4.70 -9.03
N LEU A 78 9.14 4.69 -8.86
CA LEU A 78 9.85 5.67 -8.05
C LEU A 78 9.70 7.09 -8.60
N ASP A 79 9.59 7.28 -9.92
CA ASP A 79 9.39 8.61 -10.50
C ASP A 79 7.99 9.15 -10.18
N PHE A 80 6.96 8.29 -10.21
CA PHE A 80 5.63 8.66 -9.70
C PHE A 80 5.70 9.09 -8.24
N PHE A 81 6.32 8.30 -7.35
CA PHE A 81 6.39 8.66 -5.93
C PHE A 81 7.28 9.88 -5.65
N HIS A 82 8.42 10.05 -6.34
CA HIS A 82 9.23 11.26 -6.22
C HIS A 82 8.46 12.52 -6.61
N ASN A 83 7.63 12.45 -7.65
CA ASN A 83 6.76 13.56 -8.06
C ASN A 83 5.59 13.82 -7.09
N GLN A 84 5.11 12.80 -6.37
CA GLN A 84 3.94 12.91 -5.48
C GLN A 84 4.27 13.18 -4.01
N ILE A 85 5.36 12.65 -3.48
CA ILE A 85 5.74 12.73 -2.05
C ILE A 85 7.19 13.17 -1.81
N GLY A 86 7.96 13.43 -2.88
CA GLY A 86 9.37 13.84 -2.84
C GLY A 86 10.36 12.67 -2.86
N SER A 87 11.64 13.00 -3.03
CA SER A 87 12.76 12.04 -3.00
C SER A 87 13.21 11.63 -1.60
N GLU A 88 12.73 12.32 -0.57
CA GLU A 88 13.12 12.13 0.82
C GLU A 88 11.92 12.24 1.77
N LEU A 89 11.86 11.33 2.74
CA LEU A 89 10.82 11.26 3.77
C LEU A 89 11.44 11.33 5.17
N VAL A 90 10.70 11.89 6.13
CA VAL A 90 11.08 11.89 7.55
C VAL A 90 10.53 10.62 8.19
N VAL A 91 11.41 9.70 8.59
CA VAL A 91 11.00 8.43 9.22
C VAL A 91 10.88 8.56 10.76
N PRO A 92 10.10 7.71 11.43
CA PRO A 92 10.06 7.65 12.91
C PRO A 92 11.43 7.32 13.50
N ASN A 93 11.67 7.76 14.73
CA ASN A 93 12.89 7.48 15.52
C ASN A 93 14.25 7.86 14.90
N HIS A 94 14.29 8.39 13.68
CA HIS A 94 15.50 8.86 13.01
C HIS A 94 15.66 10.39 13.10
N ARG A 95 16.91 10.86 13.14
CA ARG A 95 17.25 12.30 13.06
C ARG A 95 17.64 12.65 11.63
N GLY A 96 16.65 12.99 10.83
CA GLY A 96 16.83 13.42 9.44
C GLY A 96 15.86 12.71 8.50
N THR A 97 16.17 12.79 7.22
CA THR A 97 15.43 12.15 6.13
C THR A 97 16.05 10.81 5.72
N VAL A 98 15.27 10.01 5.00
CA VAL A 98 15.67 8.78 4.30
C VAL A 98 15.12 8.85 2.88
N SER A 99 15.81 8.26 1.91
CA SER A 99 15.34 8.30 0.51
C SER A 99 14.00 7.57 0.36
N THR A 100 13.10 8.12 -0.46
CA THR A 100 11.81 7.49 -0.78
C THR A 100 12.00 6.12 -1.43
N ALA A 101 13.05 5.94 -2.23
CA ALA A 101 13.41 4.63 -2.81
C ALA A 101 13.70 3.58 -1.73
N THR A 102 14.46 3.92 -0.68
CA THR A 102 14.75 3.00 0.44
C THR A 102 13.50 2.70 1.26
N VAL A 103 12.63 3.68 1.47
CA VAL A 103 11.35 3.49 2.19
C VAL A 103 10.40 2.57 1.42
N LEU A 104 10.44 2.59 0.08
CA LEU A 104 9.52 1.86 -0.78
C LEU A 104 10.11 0.57 -1.40
N GLU A 105 11.34 0.20 -1.06
CA GLU A 105 12.10 -0.91 -1.68
C GLU A 105 11.34 -2.26 -1.68
N ASN A 106 10.53 -2.52 -0.65
CA ASN A 106 9.71 -3.73 -0.54
C ASN A 106 8.24 -3.39 -0.20
N VAL A 107 7.67 -2.40 -0.91
CA VAL A 107 6.29 -1.93 -0.70
C VAL A 107 5.44 -2.17 -1.94
N ARG A 108 4.24 -2.74 -1.76
CA ARG A 108 3.21 -2.88 -2.82
C ARG A 108 2.13 -1.82 -2.72
N LEU A 109 1.81 -1.41 -1.48
CA LEU A 109 0.65 -0.59 -1.16
C LEU A 109 1.11 0.57 -0.30
N VAL A 110 1.00 1.79 -0.85
CA VAL A 110 1.31 3.03 -0.14
C VAL A 110 0.00 3.69 0.29
N GLY A 111 -0.25 3.73 1.59
CA GLY A 111 -1.39 4.44 2.18
C GLY A 111 -1.01 5.89 2.51
N LEU A 112 -1.59 6.87 1.82
CA LEU A 112 -1.42 8.28 2.19
C LEU A 112 -2.41 8.64 3.31
N TYR A 113 -1.89 9.07 4.46
CA TYR A 113 -2.72 9.43 5.62
C TYR A 113 -2.76 10.95 5.81
N PHE A 114 -3.92 11.56 5.59
CA PHE A 114 -4.11 13.00 5.69
C PHE A 114 -4.64 13.35 7.08
N SER A 115 -3.86 14.09 7.86
CA SER A 115 -4.18 14.33 9.28
C SER A 115 -3.51 15.59 9.84
N ALA A 116 -3.84 16.01 11.07
CA ALA A 116 -3.15 17.08 11.80
C ALA A 116 -3.37 17.01 13.32
N HIS A 117 -2.41 17.53 14.07
CA HIS A 117 -2.45 17.59 15.54
C HIS A 117 -3.66 18.36 16.07
N TRP A 118 -4.00 19.48 15.43
CA TRP A 118 -5.12 20.33 15.86
C TRP A 118 -6.50 19.69 15.61
N CYS A 119 -6.60 18.68 14.74
CA CYS A 119 -7.85 18.02 14.38
C CYS A 119 -8.32 17.03 15.48
N GLY A 120 -9.51 17.27 16.05
CA GLY A 120 -10.08 16.46 17.13
C GLY A 120 -10.29 14.97 16.76
N PRO A 121 -11.06 14.65 15.70
CA PRO A 121 -11.26 13.28 15.25
C PRO A 121 -9.96 12.57 14.86
N CYS A 122 -9.01 13.32 14.29
CA CYS A 122 -7.69 12.81 13.92
C CYS A 122 -6.92 12.24 15.12
N ARG A 123 -6.85 13.00 16.23
CA ARG A 123 -6.20 12.54 17.47
C ARG A 123 -6.85 11.30 18.10
N GLN A 124 -8.14 11.05 17.82
CA GLN A 124 -8.83 9.82 18.24
C GLN A 124 -8.53 8.64 17.30
N PHE A 125 -8.40 8.90 15.99
CA PHE A 125 -8.19 7.87 14.98
C PHE A 125 -6.74 7.39 14.90
N THR A 126 -5.74 8.27 15.05
CA THR A 126 -4.32 7.89 14.89
C THR A 126 -3.86 6.73 15.78
N PRO A 127 -4.20 6.65 17.08
CA PRO A 127 -3.79 5.53 17.92
C PRO A 127 -4.33 4.19 17.41
N MET A 128 -5.62 4.14 17.01
CA MET A 128 -6.24 2.93 16.45
C MET A 128 -5.61 2.53 15.11
N LEU A 129 -5.25 3.50 14.28
CA LEU A 129 -4.57 3.27 13.00
C LEU A 129 -3.13 2.80 13.19
N SER A 130 -2.42 3.31 14.20
CA SER A 130 -1.07 2.88 14.59
C SER A 130 -1.06 1.39 14.95
N GLU A 131 -1.92 1.01 15.89
CA GLU A 131 -2.07 -0.39 16.35
C GLU A 131 -2.44 -1.32 15.18
N ALA A 132 -3.43 -0.94 14.36
CA ALA A 132 -3.85 -1.73 13.21
C ALA A 132 -2.75 -1.88 12.14
N TYR A 133 -1.94 -0.84 11.90
CA TYR A 133 -0.82 -0.88 10.96
C TYR A 133 0.31 -1.80 11.46
N GLU A 134 0.66 -1.72 12.75
CA GLU A 134 1.72 -2.57 13.33
C GLU A 134 1.30 -4.04 13.31
N VAL A 135 0.10 -4.35 13.80
CA VAL A 135 -0.49 -5.71 13.73
C VAL A 135 -0.55 -6.22 12.29
N TRP A 136 -0.86 -5.35 11.33
CA TRP A 136 -0.87 -5.74 9.91
C TRP A 136 0.53 -6.03 9.39
N LYS A 137 1.55 -5.19 9.64
CA LYS A 137 2.91 -5.44 9.14
C LYS A 137 3.54 -6.70 9.75
N ASP A 138 3.25 -6.99 11.02
CA ASP A 138 3.71 -8.20 11.70
C ASP A 138 3.00 -9.47 11.19
N SER A 139 1.68 -9.41 10.98
CA SER A 139 0.88 -10.57 10.54
C SER A 139 0.95 -10.83 9.04
N HIS A 140 1.16 -9.76 8.25
CA HIS A 140 1.02 -9.75 6.80
C HIS A 140 2.25 -9.17 6.06
N PRO A 141 3.50 -9.54 6.42
CA PRO A 141 4.71 -8.95 5.82
C PRO A 141 4.79 -9.16 4.29
N LYS A 142 4.20 -10.26 3.78
CA LYS A 142 4.10 -10.61 2.34
C LYS A 142 3.26 -9.63 1.49
N TYR A 143 2.60 -8.65 2.12
CA TYR A 143 1.75 -7.67 1.44
C TYR A 143 2.44 -6.32 1.21
N GLY A 144 3.53 -6.01 1.91
CA GLY A 144 4.30 -4.79 1.71
C GLY A 144 3.45 -3.53 1.85
N LEU A 145 2.74 -3.38 2.96
CA LEU A 145 2.05 -2.14 3.31
C LEU A 145 3.06 -1.14 3.88
N GLU A 146 3.06 0.08 3.35
CA GLU A 146 3.68 1.24 4.00
C GLU A 146 2.70 2.43 3.98
N MET A 147 2.82 3.32 4.95
CA MET A 147 2.00 4.52 5.04
C MET A 147 2.87 5.76 4.97
N VAL A 148 2.31 6.87 4.48
CA VAL A 148 3.00 8.17 4.45
C VAL A 148 2.07 9.24 5.01
N PHE A 149 2.49 9.87 6.10
CA PHE A 149 1.75 10.97 6.73
C PHE A 149 1.86 12.26 5.90
N VAL A 150 0.70 12.78 5.51
CA VAL A 150 0.52 14.05 4.81
C VAL A 150 -0.12 15.06 5.77
N SER A 151 0.73 15.82 6.46
CA SER A 151 0.28 16.70 7.54
C SER A 151 -0.49 17.94 7.06
N SER A 152 -1.48 18.33 7.86
CA SER A 152 -2.17 19.62 7.81
C SER A 152 -1.85 20.53 9.01
N ASP A 153 -0.80 20.22 9.76
CA ASP A 153 -0.27 21.09 10.81
C ASP A 153 0.26 22.40 10.24
N ARG A 154 0.23 23.44 11.08
CA ARG A 154 0.50 24.83 10.66
C ARG A 154 1.89 25.32 11.09
N ASP A 155 2.57 24.53 11.93
CA ASP A 155 3.87 24.85 12.48
C ASP A 155 4.72 23.57 12.65
N PRO A 156 6.07 23.69 12.64
CA PRO A 156 6.95 22.53 12.74
C PRO A 156 6.84 21.76 14.06
N ASN A 157 6.44 22.41 15.16
CA ASN A 157 6.42 21.79 16.49
C ASN A 157 5.18 20.88 16.63
N SER A 158 4.01 21.34 16.18
CA SER A 158 2.81 20.50 16.11
C SER A 158 3.04 19.28 15.21
N PHE A 159 3.65 19.47 14.04
CA PHE A 159 4.04 18.38 13.14
C PHE A 159 5.01 17.40 13.83
N ALA A 160 6.10 17.91 14.42
CA ALA A 160 7.14 17.09 15.04
C ALA A 160 6.68 16.36 16.31
N GLY A 161 5.73 16.93 17.06
CA GLY A 161 5.09 16.27 18.20
C GLY A 161 4.13 15.18 17.75
N TYR A 162 3.20 15.49 16.84
CA TYR A 162 2.15 14.56 16.46
C TYR A 162 2.67 13.33 15.69
N ARG A 163 3.68 13.49 14.83
CA ARG A 163 4.31 12.35 14.13
C ARG A 163 4.97 11.32 15.08
N GLN A 164 5.21 11.66 16.35
CA GLN A 164 5.76 10.69 17.33
C GLN A 164 4.73 9.64 17.73
N SER A 165 3.44 9.88 17.47
CA SER A 165 2.35 8.90 17.63
C SER A 165 2.14 8.00 16.40
N MET A 166 3.09 7.98 15.45
CA MET A 166 2.96 7.31 14.15
C MET A 166 4.20 6.44 13.87
N PRO A 167 4.02 5.14 13.55
CA PRO A 167 5.10 4.20 13.21
C PRO A 167 5.50 4.23 11.73
N TRP A 168 4.87 5.09 10.92
CA TRP A 168 5.12 5.26 9.50
C TRP A 168 5.80 6.61 9.17
N PRO A 169 6.49 6.74 8.02
CA PRO A 169 7.13 7.98 7.58
C PRO A 169 6.17 9.13 7.26
N ALA A 170 6.72 10.33 7.09
CA ALA A 170 5.99 11.55 6.75
C ALA A 170 6.69 12.35 5.65
N ILE A 171 5.91 13.08 4.84
CA ILE A 171 6.45 14.17 4.03
C ILE A 171 6.98 15.25 4.98
N GLY A 172 8.22 15.68 4.80
CA GLY A 172 8.86 16.68 5.67
C GLY A 172 8.09 18.01 5.68
N PHE A 173 8.00 18.67 6.84
CA PHE A 173 7.18 19.87 7.01
C PHE A 173 7.47 21.00 6.00
N SER A 174 8.74 21.20 5.67
CA SER A 174 9.19 22.17 4.65
C SER A 174 8.83 21.78 3.22
N ALA A 175 8.63 20.49 2.93
CA ALA A 175 8.27 19.95 1.62
C ALA A 175 6.75 19.87 1.41
N LEU A 176 5.94 19.79 2.47
CA LEU A 176 4.47 19.73 2.39
C LEU A 176 3.83 20.78 1.46
N PRO A 177 4.26 22.05 1.39
CA PRO A 177 3.66 23.04 0.49
C PRO A 177 3.76 22.68 -1.00
N GLN A 178 4.76 21.89 -1.39
CA GLN A 178 4.95 21.44 -2.77
C GLN A 178 3.95 20.34 -3.15
N TYR A 179 3.74 19.36 -2.27
CA TYR A 179 3.03 18.12 -2.58
C TYR A 179 1.57 18.09 -2.12
N LYS A 180 1.29 18.63 -0.93
CA LYS A 180 0.01 18.42 -0.23
C LYS A 180 -1.21 18.84 -1.06
N GLN A 181 -1.17 20.00 -1.71
CA GLN A 181 -2.32 20.50 -2.48
C GLN A 181 -2.60 19.60 -3.68
N GLN A 182 -1.56 19.16 -4.40
CA GLN A 182 -1.69 18.24 -5.53
C GLN A 182 -2.28 16.89 -5.07
N LEU A 183 -1.72 16.31 -4.00
CA LEU A 183 -2.22 15.07 -3.39
C LEU A 183 -3.70 15.19 -3.00
N SER A 184 -4.10 16.26 -2.32
CA SER A 184 -5.50 16.48 -1.94
C SER A 184 -6.44 16.60 -3.14
N MET A 185 -5.99 17.19 -4.25
CA MET A 185 -6.77 17.28 -5.49
C MET A 185 -6.89 15.93 -6.21
N ILE A 186 -5.78 15.20 -6.37
CA ILE A 186 -5.73 13.90 -7.06
C ILE A 186 -6.61 12.87 -6.35
N TYR A 187 -6.50 12.79 -5.01
CA TYR A 187 -7.22 11.80 -4.20
C TYR A 187 -8.57 12.33 -3.67
N GLY A 188 -8.98 13.55 -4.05
CA GLY A 188 -10.28 14.12 -3.69
C GLY A 188 -10.48 14.38 -2.19
N VAL A 189 -9.40 14.60 -1.44
CA VAL A 189 -9.40 14.82 0.01
C VAL A 189 -10.03 16.17 0.34
N ARG A 190 -11.19 16.14 1.03
CA ARG A 190 -11.97 17.33 1.41
C ARG A 190 -12.00 17.60 2.93
N GLY A 191 -11.43 16.70 3.72
CA GLY A 191 -11.41 16.76 5.18
C GLY A 191 -10.29 15.89 5.74
N ILE A 192 -10.17 15.84 7.06
CA ILE A 192 -9.24 14.97 7.79
C ILE A 192 -9.95 14.41 9.05
N PRO A 193 -9.65 13.18 9.49
CA PRO A 193 -8.73 12.23 8.87
C PRO A 193 -9.25 11.69 7.52
N SER A 194 -8.35 11.32 6.62
CA SER A 194 -8.63 10.65 5.34
C SER A 194 -7.43 9.82 4.89
#